data_AF-A0AAN4YT16-F1
#
_entry.id   AF-A0AAN4YT16-F1
#
_cell.length_a   1.000
_cell.length_b   1.000
_cell.length_c   1.000
_cell.angle_alpha   90.00
_cell.angle_beta   90.00
_cell.angle_gamma   90.00
#
_symmetry.space_group_name_H-M   'P 1'
#
loop_
_entity.id
_entity.type
_entity.pdbx_description
1 polymer ?
#
loop_
_entity_poly.entity_id
_entity_poly.type
_entity_poly.pdbx_seq_one_letter_code
_entity_poly.pdbx_strand_id
1 'polypeptide(L)'
;MTSNLSFGKLARSKQGIVADEEDFVKIVSELFLPYYQALVPWVNRLRRVVFPGGMRRKNDNTHLYGQMKNILQEAVSDPKVLAP
;
A
#
# COMPACT_ATOMS: atom_id res chain seq x y z
N MET A 1 25.28 -8.22 18.82
CA MET A 1 25.03 -8.54 17.39
C MET A 1 23.59 -9.03 17.26
N THR A 2 22.65 -8.12 17.03
CA THR A 2 21.20 -8.43 16.98
C THR A 2 20.70 -8.43 15.53
N SER A 3 20.43 -9.63 15.02
CA SER A 3 19.35 -9.99 14.08
C SER A 3 18.87 -9.00 12.99
N ASN A 4 19.75 -8.63 12.06
CA ASN A 4 19.32 -8.13 10.73
C ASN A 4 18.59 -9.19 9.87
N LEU A 5 18.48 -10.44 10.34
CA LEU A 5 17.73 -11.52 9.68
C LEU A 5 16.19 -11.34 9.74
N SER A 6 15.67 -10.55 10.68
CA SER A 6 14.21 -10.41 10.92
C SER A 6 13.49 -9.61 9.82
N PHE A 7 14.02 -8.43 9.47
CA PHE A 7 13.38 -7.53 8.50
C PHE A 7 13.38 -8.09 7.07
N GLY A 8 14.47 -8.73 6.64
CA GLY A 8 14.56 -9.31 5.31
C GLY A 8 13.61 -10.48 5.09
N LYS A 9 13.37 -11.32 6.11
CA LYS A 9 12.42 -12.44 6.02
C LYS A 9 10.98 -11.95 5.96
N LEU A 10 10.63 -10.96 6.80
CA LEU A 10 9.30 -10.34 6.81
C LEU A 10 9.03 -9.58 5.51
N ALA A 11 10.00 -8.80 5.03
CA ALA A 11 9.88 -8.06 3.77
C ALA A 11 9.69 -9.00 2.58
N ARG A 12 10.41 -10.12 2.51
CA ARG A 12 10.24 -11.14 1.44
C ARG A 12 8.88 -11.85 1.52
N SER A 13 8.44 -12.22 2.72
CA SER A 13 7.15 -12.88 2.93
C SER A 13 5.96 -11.97 2.61
N LYS A 14 6.02 -10.69 3.01
CA LYS A 14 4.99 -9.70 2.69
C LYS A 14 5.07 -9.18 1.26
N GLN A 15 6.23 -9.33 0.61
CA GLN A 15 6.40 -8.93 -0.79
C GLN A 15 5.39 -9.64 -1.67
N GLY A 16 5.22 -10.96 -1.59
CA GLY A 16 4.29 -11.69 -2.47
C GLY A 16 2.86 -11.12 -2.44
N ILE A 17 2.34 -10.86 -1.25
CA ILE A 17 0.96 -10.38 -1.03
C ILE A 17 0.76 -8.94 -1.47
N VAL A 18 1.78 -8.09 -1.31
CA VAL A 18 1.70 -6.64 -1.60
C VAL A 18 2.27 -6.30 -2.97
N ALA A 19 2.97 -7.22 -3.64
CA ALA A 19 3.58 -7.09 -4.96
C ALA A 19 2.61 -7.40 -6.10
N ASP A 20 1.74 -8.40 -5.95
CA ASP A 20 0.69 -8.68 -6.92
C ASP A 20 -0.52 -7.78 -6.67
N GLU A 21 -0.98 -7.07 -7.70
CA GLU A 21 -2.05 -6.09 -7.53
C GLU A 21 -3.43 -6.76 -7.34
N GLU A 22 -3.66 -7.86 -8.05
CA GLU A 22 -4.93 -8.57 -8.03
C GLU A 22 -5.12 -9.24 -6.67
N ASP A 23 -4.10 -9.96 -6.19
CA ASP A 23 -4.10 -10.57 -4.85
C ASP A 23 -4.25 -9.50 -3.77
N PHE A 24 -3.54 -8.37 -3.91
CA PHE A 24 -3.64 -7.27 -2.96
C PHE A 24 -5.05 -6.69 -2.89
N VAL A 25 -5.65 -6.34 -4.04
CA VAL A 25 -7.00 -5.77 -4.10
C VAL A 25 -8.02 -6.77 -3.57
N LYS A 26 -7.91 -8.05 -3.91
CA LYS A 26 -8.79 -9.11 -3.42
C LYS A 26 -8.73 -9.19 -1.89
N ILE A 27 -7.54 -9.32 -1.32
CA ILE A 27 -7.35 -9.45 0.13
C ILE A 27 -7.84 -8.21 0.87
N VAL A 28 -7.51 -7.01 0.37
CA VAL A 28 -7.94 -5.75 1.01
C VAL A 28 -9.46 -5.60 0.93
N SER A 29 -10.09 -5.99 -0.18
CA SER A 29 -11.56 -5.96 -0.32
C SER A 29 -12.26 -6.97 0.58
N GLU A 30 -11.65 -8.11 0.87
CA GLU A 30 -12.21 -9.13 1.77
C GLU A 30 -12.02 -8.76 3.26
N LEU A 31 -10.87 -8.17 3.62
CA LEU A 31 -10.50 -7.91 5.01
C LEU A 31 -10.91 -6.53 5.53
N PHE A 32 -11.15 -5.55 4.66
CA PHE A 32 -11.58 -4.23 5.09
C PHE A 32 -13.01 -4.28 5.62
N LEU A 33 -13.17 -3.77 6.85
CA LEU A 33 -14.49 -3.58 7.44
C LEU A 33 -15.34 -2.68 6.53
N PRO A 34 -16.68 -2.83 6.53
CA PRO A 34 -17.55 -2.12 5.59
C PRO A 34 -17.27 -0.61 5.49
N TYR A 35 -17.05 0.05 6.63
CA TYR A 35 -16.76 1.48 6.71
C TYR A 35 -15.39 1.88 6.13
N TYR A 36 -14.46 0.93 5.92
CA TYR A 36 -13.17 1.17 5.27
C TYR A 36 -13.16 0.78 3.79
N GLN A 37 -14.22 0.19 3.24
CA GLN A 37 -14.25 -0.24 1.83
C GLN A 37 -13.94 0.89 0.84
N ALA A 38 -14.38 2.12 1.15
CA ALA A 38 -14.07 3.28 0.33
C ALA A 38 -12.56 3.58 0.21
N LEU A 39 -11.73 3.07 1.13
CA LEU A 39 -10.28 3.24 1.10
C LEU A 39 -9.56 2.24 0.19
N VAL A 40 -10.18 1.14 -0.23
CA VAL A 40 -9.58 0.13 -1.13
C VAL A 40 -8.86 0.77 -2.34
N PRO A 41 -9.50 1.65 -3.15
CA PRO A 41 -8.81 2.29 -4.28
C PRO A 41 -7.64 3.17 -3.85
N TRP A 42 -7.72 3.85 -2.71
CA TRP A 42 -6.69 4.75 -2.20
C TRP A 42 -5.46 3.99 -1.70
N VAL A 43 -5.68 2.88 -0.99
CA VAL A 43 -4.61 2.01 -0.54
C VAL A 43 -3.95 1.31 -1.73
N ASN A 44 -4.70 0.96 -2.79
CA ASN A 44 -4.11 0.44 -4.02
C ASN A 44 -3.25 1.50 -4.76
N ARG A 45 -3.69 2.78 -4.78
CA ARG A 45 -2.84 3.88 -5.30
C ARG A 45 -1.52 4.01 -4.53
N LEU A 46 -1.59 3.94 -3.19
CA LEU A 46 -0.39 3.93 -2.35
C LEU A 46 0.52 2.74 -2.66
N ARG A 47 -0.06 1.54 -2.80
CA ARG A 47 0.67 0.32 -3.17
C ARG A 47 1.45 0.51 -4.48
N ARG A 48 0.81 1.04 -5.53
CA ARG A 48 1.47 1.26 -6.84
C ARG A 48 2.67 2.21 -6.79
N VAL A 49 2.67 3.22 -5.91
CA VAL A 49 3.84 4.12 -5.77
C VAL A 49 4.95 3.54 -4.91
N VAL A 50 4.61 2.68 -3.93
CA VAL A 50 5.58 1.99 -3.07
C VAL A 50 6.20 0.78 -3.79
N PHE A 51 5.40 0.06 -4.57
CA PHE A 51 5.76 -1.14 -5.35
C PHE A 51 5.42 -0.95 -6.84
N PRO A 52 6.14 -0.08 -7.56
CA PRO A 52 5.89 0.15 -8.98
C PRO A 52 6.09 -1.14 -9.78
N GLY A 53 5.09 -1.51 -10.59
CA GLY A 53 5.08 -2.77 -11.33
C GLY A 53 5.11 -4.02 -10.44
N GLY A 54 4.69 -3.89 -9.18
CA GLY A 54 4.71 -4.98 -8.20
C GLY A 54 6.10 -5.33 -7.66
N MET A 55 7.13 -4.57 -8.02
CA MET A 55 8.50 -4.89 -7.63
C MET A 55 8.93 -4.04 -6.44
N ARG A 56 9.73 -4.64 -5.55
CA ARG A 56 10.44 -3.88 -4.51
C ARG A 56 11.28 -2.81 -5.19
N ARG A 57 11.13 -1.56 -4.74
CA ARG A 57 11.94 -0.46 -5.22
C ARG A 57 13.42 -0.70 -4.91
N LYS A 58 14.27 -0.59 -5.93
CA LYS A 58 15.73 -0.78 -5.82
C LYS A 58 16.49 0.50 -5.53
N ASN A 59 15.87 1.65 -5.78
CA ASN A 59 16.49 2.97 -5.66
C ASN A 59 15.73 3.82 -4.65
N ASP A 60 16.46 4.62 -3.88
CA ASP A 60 15.89 5.62 -2.97
C ASP A 60 15.28 6.75 -3.80
N ASN A 61 13.95 6.74 -3.94
CA ASN A 61 13.25 7.86 -4.55
C ASN A 61 12.92 8.89 -3.47
N THR A 62 13.66 9.99 -3.46
CA THR A 62 13.44 11.13 -2.56
C THR A 62 12.01 11.69 -2.65
N HIS A 63 11.32 11.50 -3.77
CA HIS A 63 9.95 11.97 -3.96
C HIS A 63 8.87 11.02 -3.44
N LEU A 64 9.20 9.78 -3.03
CA LEU A 64 8.21 8.77 -2.63
C LEU A 64 7.30 9.27 -1.51
N TYR A 65 7.89 9.89 -0.49
CA TYR A 65 7.13 10.42 0.63
C TYR A 65 6.14 11.51 0.21
N GLY A 66 6.55 12.39 -0.70
CA GLY A 66 5.66 13.40 -1.28
C GLY A 66 4.50 12.80 -2.06
N GLN A 67 4.77 11.77 -2.88
CA GLN A 67 3.73 11.04 -3.62
C GLN A 67 2.71 10.38 -2.68
N MET A 68 3.19 9.71 -1.62
CA MET A 68 2.31 9.10 -0.62
C MET A 68 1.44 10.14 0.10
N LYS A 69 2.02 11.28 0.47
CA LYS A 69 1.30 12.37 1.12
C LYS A 69 0.19 12.93 0.23
N ASN A 70 0.46 13.16 -1.05
CA ASN A 70 -0.53 13.66 -2.00
C ASN A 70 -1.70 12.67 -2.14
N ILE A 71 -1.43 11.37 -2.27
CA ILE A 71 -2.49 10.34 -2.36
C ILE A 71 -3.38 10.36 -1.11
N LEU A 72 -2.78 10.48 0.09
CA LEU A 72 -3.54 10.56 1.32
C LEU A 72 -4.39 11.83 1.41
N GLN A 73 -3.89 12.97 0.92
CA GLN A 73 -4.65 14.22 0.88
C GLN A 73 -5.83 14.16 -0.10
N GLU A 74 -5.63 13.52 -1.26
CA GLU A 74 -6.73 13.25 -2.20
C GLU A 74 -7.79 12.34 -1.58
N ALA A 75 -7.38 11.29 -0.85
CA ALA A 75 -8.29 10.36 -0.18
C ALA A 75 -9.18 11.06 0.85
N VAL A 76 -8.62 12.00 1.61
CA VAL A 76 -9.37 12.83 2.58
C VAL A 76 -10.42 13.70 1.89
N SER A 77 -10.23 14.03 0.61
CA SER A 77 -11.17 14.83 -0.16
C SER A 77 -12.20 13.98 -0.91
N ASP A 78 -12.12 12.65 -0.85
CA ASP A 78 -13.05 11.74 -1.53
C ASP A 78 -14.38 11.66 -0.75
N PRO A 79 -15.51 12.10 -1.34
CA PRO A 79 -16.80 12.01 -0.68
C PRO A 79 -17.19 10.58 -0.27
N LYS A 80 -16.70 9.55 -0.97
CA LYS A 80 -16.98 8.15 -0.64
C LYS A 80 -16.25 7.70 0.64
N VAL A 81 -15.09 8.30 0.92
CA VAL A 81 -14.32 8.05 2.15
C VAL A 81 -14.92 8.82 3.33
N LEU A 82 -15.50 9.99 3.06
CA LEU A 82 -16.13 10.84 4.06
C LEU A 82 -17.58 10.44 4.38
N ALA A 83 -18.19 9.60 3.56
CA ALA A 83 -19.55 9.10 3.79
C ALA A 83 -19.55 8.11 4.98
N PRO A 84 -20.41 8.33 6.00
CA PRO A 84 -20.51 7.47 7.19
C PRO A 84 -21.08 6.08 6.89
#